data_AF-A0A6A4V8T3-F1
#
_entry.id   AF-A0A6A4V8T3-F1
#
_cell.length_a   1.000
_cell.length_b   1.000
_cell.length_c   1.000
_cell.angle_alpha   90.00
_cell.angle_beta   90.00
_cell.angle_gamma   90.00
#
_symmetry.space_group_name_H-M   'P 1'
#
loop_
_entity.id
_entity.type
_entity.pdbx_description
1 polymer ?
#
loop_
_entity_poly.entity_id
_entity_poly.type
_entity_poly.pdbx_seq_one_letter_code
_entity_poly.pdbx_strand_id
1 'polypeptide(L)'
;MNRRSERPPGSEPPVELESQFVLRLPAAPAQSLRHAIREGMTTIKDRLFISMESDMRRGTVRFDNWYLPAKVGTYLRLGHGALRYQVVNEIAPC
;
A
#
# COMPACT_ATOMS: atom_id res chain seq x y z
N MET A 1 12.33 -40.41 29.04
CA MET A 1 11.47 -39.55 28.21
C MET A 1 11.41 -38.17 28.84
N ASN A 2 11.28 -37.12 28.01
CA ASN A 2 11.15 -35.67 28.32
C ASN A 2 12.35 -34.79 27.92
N ARG A 3 12.65 -34.71 26.62
CA ARG A 3 13.39 -33.57 26.04
C ARG A 3 12.40 -32.42 25.81
N ARG A 4 12.30 -31.50 26.77
CA ARG A 4 11.75 -30.16 26.52
C ARG A 4 12.70 -29.47 25.53
N SER A 5 12.22 -29.18 24.33
CA SER A 5 12.92 -28.32 23.38
C SER A 5 12.99 -26.91 23.95
N GLU A 6 14.08 -26.61 24.64
CA GLU A 6 14.44 -25.26 25.07
C GLU A 6 14.89 -24.49 23.82
N ARG A 7 14.01 -23.63 23.29
CA ARG A 7 14.37 -22.68 22.23
C ARG A 7 15.33 -21.64 22.83
N PRO A 8 16.48 -21.35 22.21
CA PRO A 8 17.44 -20.40 22.76
C PRO A 8 16.80 -19.00 22.90
N PRO A 9 16.99 -18.30 24.03
CA PRO A 9 16.51 -16.93 24.22
C PRO A 9 17.38 -15.99 23.37
N GLY A 10 16.89 -15.58 22.22
CA GLY A 10 17.63 -14.69 21.30
C GLY A 10 17.07 -14.58 19.88
N SER A 11 16.09 -15.41 19.50
CA SER A 11 15.32 -15.18 18.27
C SER A 11 14.02 -14.48 18.59
N GLU A 12 14.08 -13.16 18.79
CA GLU A 12 12.93 -12.32 18.50
C GLU A 12 12.48 -12.61 17.06
N PRO A 13 11.17 -12.81 16.81
CA PRO A 13 10.70 -12.94 15.43
C PRO A 13 11.16 -11.71 14.64
N PRO A 14 11.55 -11.87 13.37
CA PRO A 14 11.96 -10.74 12.55
C PRO A 14 10.90 -9.65 12.67
N VAL A 15 11.33 -8.44 13.07
CA VAL A 15 10.42 -7.30 13.19
C VAL A 15 9.82 -7.08 11.81
N GLU A 16 8.52 -7.36 11.66
CA GLU A 16 7.81 -7.10 10.42
C GLU A 16 7.56 -5.60 10.35
N LEU A 17 8.42 -4.91 9.60
CA LEU A 17 8.26 -3.49 9.35
C LEU A 17 7.02 -3.28 8.47
N GLU A 18 6.03 -2.58 9.01
CA GLU A 18 4.84 -2.22 8.26
C GLU A 18 5.20 -1.17 7.19
N SER A 19 5.06 -1.53 5.91
CA SER A 19 5.29 -0.60 4.81
C SER A 19 4.02 0.21 4.55
N GLN A 20 4.05 1.49 4.92
CA GLN A 20 2.94 2.41 4.72
C GLN A 20 3.22 3.38 3.57
N PHE A 21 2.28 3.45 2.64
CA PHE A 21 2.29 4.44 1.57
C PHE A 21 0.96 5.20 1.51
N VAL A 22 1.01 6.42 1.00
CA VAL A 22 -0.19 7.24 0.78
C VAL A 22 -0.61 7.09 -0.68
N LEU A 23 -1.79 6.53 -0.91
CA LEU A 23 -2.36 6.43 -2.26
C LEU A 23 -3.22 7.66 -2.56
N ARG A 24 -2.85 8.45 -3.58
CA ARG A 24 -3.68 9.56 -4.08
C ARG A 24 -4.39 9.15 -5.37
N LEU A 25 -5.71 9.26 -5.36
CA LEU A 25 -6.60 8.97 -6.47
C LEU A 25 -7.37 10.23 -6.89
N PRO A 26 -7.88 10.30 -8.15
CA PRO A 26 -8.81 11.35 -8.56
C PRO A 26 -10.09 11.34 -7.73
N ALA A 27 -10.78 12.49 -7.66
CA ALA A 27 -11.97 12.66 -6.81
C ALA A 27 -13.06 11.61 -7.05
N ALA A 28 -13.33 11.25 -8.31
CA ALA A 28 -14.35 10.26 -8.68
C ALA A 28 -14.06 8.85 -8.12
N PRO A 29 -12.94 8.16 -8.47
CA PRO A 29 -12.62 6.85 -7.89
C PRO A 29 -12.29 6.93 -6.40
N ALA A 30 -11.77 8.05 -5.89
CA ALA A 30 -11.50 8.23 -4.47
C ALA A 30 -12.80 8.20 -3.63
N GLN A 31 -13.87 8.84 -4.11
CA GLN A 31 -15.17 8.83 -3.43
C GLN A 31 -15.77 7.42 -3.41
N SER A 32 -15.75 6.73 -4.55
CA SER A 32 -16.23 5.34 -4.66
C SER A 32 -15.42 4.39 -3.76
N LEU A 33 -14.08 4.50 -3.76
CA LEU A 33 -13.22 3.72 -2.87
C LEU A 33 -13.52 4.02 -1.40
N ARG A 34 -13.66 5.30 -1.03
CA ARG A 34 -13.99 5.71 0.34
C ARG A 34 -15.35 5.15 0.78
N HIS A 35 -16.33 5.12 -0.12
CA HIS A 35 -17.63 4.51 0.17
C HIS A 35 -17.48 3.02 0.41
N ALA A 36 -16.80 2.30 -0.49
CA ALA A 36 -16.54 0.86 -0.36
C ALA A 36 -15.79 0.49 0.93
N ILE A 37 -14.82 1.31 1.36
CA ILE A 37 -14.12 1.13 2.65
C ILE A 37 -15.10 1.29 3.82
N ARG A 38 -15.93 2.35 3.79
CA ARG A 38 -16.85 2.68 4.89
C ARG A 38 -17.99 1.68 5.03
N GLU A 39 -18.47 1.12 3.93
CA GLU A 39 -19.50 0.08 3.94
C GLU A 39 -18.98 -1.28 4.42
N GLY A 40 -17.68 -1.38 4.73
CA GLY A 40 -17.09 -2.62 5.25
C GLY A 40 -17.15 -3.76 4.25
N MET A 41 -17.25 -3.46 2.96
CA MET A 41 -17.34 -4.47 1.92
C MET A 41 -16.06 -5.31 1.91
N THR A 42 -16.21 -6.60 2.26
CA THR A 42 -15.15 -7.62 2.13
C THR A 42 -14.62 -7.75 0.70
N THR A 43 -15.36 -7.23 -0.29
CA THR A 43 -15.00 -7.24 -1.71
C THR A 43 -13.94 -6.19 -2.08
N ILE A 44 -13.52 -5.30 -1.18
CA ILE A 44 -12.55 -4.25 -1.55
C ILE A 44 -11.23 -4.82 -2.03
N LYS A 45 -10.83 -5.98 -1.50
CA LYS A 45 -9.63 -6.72 -1.91
C LYS A 45 -9.69 -7.17 -3.37
N ASP A 46 -10.89 -7.50 -3.87
CA ASP A 46 -11.09 -7.94 -5.25
C ASP A 46 -11.18 -6.74 -6.22
N ARG A 47 -11.69 -5.61 -5.72
CA ARG A 47 -11.87 -4.40 -6.51
C ARG A 47 -10.63 -3.53 -6.60
N LEU A 48 -9.80 -3.47 -5.56
CA LEU A 48 -8.58 -2.66 -5.53
C LEU A 48 -7.35 -3.53 -5.75
N PHE A 49 -6.66 -3.31 -6.85
CA PHE A 49 -5.41 -3.96 -7.18
C PHE A 49 -4.30 -2.92 -7.37
N ILE A 50 -3.16 -3.15 -6.74
CA ILE A 50 -1.98 -2.27 -6.83
C ILE A 50 -0.83 -3.12 -7.32
N SER A 51 -0.33 -2.83 -8.52
CA SER A 51 0.86 -3.45 -9.09
C SER A 51 1.97 -2.42 -9.12
N MET A 52 3.14 -2.75 -8.61
CA MET A 52 4.33 -1.90 -8.71
C MET A 52 5.34 -2.56 -9.65
N GLU A 53 6.02 -1.76 -10.46
CA GLU A 53 7.11 -2.24 -11.31
C GLU A 53 8.39 -2.42 -10.49
N SER A 54 9.35 -3.22 -10.98
CA SER A 54 10.59 -3.57 -10.28
C SER A 54 11.41 -2.37 -9.79
N ASP A 55 11.30 -1.21 -10.44
CA ASP A 55 12.00 0.00 -10.05
C ASP A 55 11.31 0.78 -8.92
N MET A 56 10.12 0.34 -8.47
CA MET A 56 9.26 1.02 -7.47
C MET A 56 8.89 2.47 -7.79
N ARG A 57 9.25 3.01 -8.96
CA ARG A 57 8.92 4.38 -9.39
C ARG A 57 7.61 4.46 -10.15
N ARG A 58 7.23 3.37 -10.81
CA ARG A 58 6.01 3.26 -11.59
C ARG A 58 5.18 2.13 -11.04
N GLY A 59 3.88 2.31 -11.08
CA GLY A 59 2.91 1.30 -10.73
C GLY A 59 1.62 1.52 -11.48
N THR A 60 0.71 0.58 -11.32
CA THR A 60 -0.63 0.65 -11.86
C THR A 60 -1.59 0.36 -10.73
N VAL A 61 -2.55 1.24 -10.55
CA VAL A 61 -3.65 1.04 -9.63
C VAL A 61 -4.89 0.73 -10.46
N ARG A 62 -5.49 -0.42 -10.20
CA ARG A 62 -6.79 -0.78 -10.76
C ARG A 62 -7.81 -0.72 -9.65
N PHE A 63 -8.89 -0.01 -9.88
CA PHE A 63 -10.01 0.03 -8.97
C PHE A 63 -11.27 -0.19 -9.78
N ASP A 64 -12.03 -1.27 -9.52
CA ASP A 64 -13.29 -1.56 -10.22
C ASP A 64 -13.08 -1.52 -11.75
N ASN A 65 -13.68 -0.57 -12.49
CA ASN A 65 -13.45 -0.36 -13.93
C ASN A 65 -12.42 0.74 -14.28
N TRP A 66 -11.72 1.30 -13.30
CA TRP A 66 -10.69 2.33 -13.50
C TRP A 66 -9.30 1.70 -13.61
N TYR A 67 -8.58 2.07 -14.67
CA TYR A 67 -7.18 1.76 -14.86
C TYR A 67 -6.36 3.05 -14.71
N LEU A 68 -5.57 3.14 -13.64
CA LEU A 68 -4.94 4.37 -13.19
C LEU A 68 -3.42 4.19 -13.17
N PRO A 69 -2.67 4.78 -14.13
CA PRO A 69 -1.22 4.72 -14.13
C PRO A 69 -0.65 5.56 -12.98
N ALA A 70 0.06 4.90 -12.08
CA ALA A 70 0.57 5.50 -10.87
C ALA A 70 2.09 5.70 -10.94
N LYS A 71 2.54 6.79 -10.33
CA LYS A 71 3.95 7.11 -10.12
C LYS A 71 4.21 7.20 -8.63
N VAL A 72 5.27 6.57 -8.16
CA VAL A 72 5.67 6.67 -6.76
C VAL A 72 6.59 7.88 -6.63
N GLY A 73 6.11 8.89 -5.92
CA GLY A 73 6.90 10.03 -5.51
C GLY A 73 7.50 9.78 -4.14
N THR A 74 8.79 10.07 -3.99
CA THR A 74 9.43 10.17 -2.68
C THR A 74 8.99 11.48 -2.03
N TYR A 75 8.36 11.40 -0.86
CA TYR A 75 8.14 12.57 0.00
C TYR A 75 9.17 12.55 1.12
N LEU A 76 9.99 13.59 1.18
CA LEU A 76 10.90 13.83 2.30
C LEU A 76 10.08 14.39 3.47
N ARG A 77 9.80 13.54 4.46
CA ARG A 77 9.22 13.98 5.73
C ARG A 77 10.32 14.68 6.53
N LEU A 78 10.29 16.01 6.57
CA LEU A 78 11.13 16.81 7.45
C LEU A 78 10.67 16.58 8.90
N GLY A 79 11.50 15.89 9.68
CA GLY A 79 11.29 15.67 11.12
C GLY A 79 10.91 14.24 11.47
N HIS A 80 11.86 13.52 12.06
CA HIS A 80 11.70 12.25 12.78
C HIS A 80 11.03 11.09 12.01
N GLY A 81 11.86 10.36 11.25
CA GLY A 81 11.87 8.89 11.36
C GLY A 81 10.93 8.04 10.49
N ALA A 82 10.26 8.58 9.46
CA ALA A 82 9.55 7.71 8.52
C ALA A 82 9.52 8.29 7.10
N LEU A 83 10.24 7.64 6.17
CA LEU A 83 10.05 7.83 4.74
C LEU A 83 8.68 7.27 4.38
N ARG A 84 7.71 8.15 4.10
CA ARG A 84 6.41 7.73 3.57
C ARG A 84 6.43 7.90 2.06
N TYR A 85 6.32 6.78 1.35
CA TYR A 85 6.12 6.81 -0.09
C TYR A 85 4.71 7.30 -0.40
N GLN A 86 4.57 8.09 -1.45
CA GLN A 86 3.25 8.44 -1.94
C GLN A 86 3.10 7.99 -3.38
N VAL A 87 2.01 7.29 -3.63
CA VAL A 87 1.60 6.88 -4.96
C VAL A 87 0.74 8.00 -5.52
N VAL A 88 1.28 8.76 -6.47
CA VAL A 88 0.59 9.83 -7.19
C VAL A 88 0.09 9.27 -8.51
N ASN A 89 -1.23 9.24 -8.69
CA ASN A 89 -1.81 8.98 -9.99
C ASN A 89 -1.64 10.22 -10.87
N GLU A 90 -0.73 10.16 -11.86
CA GLU A 90 -0.66 11.17 -12.90
C GLU A 90 -1.77 10.85 -13.89
N ILE A 91 -2.91 11.54 -13.71
CA ILE A 91 -4.04 11.43 -14.62
C ILE A 91 -3.54 11.96 -15.96
N ALA A 92 -3.43 11.08 -16.96
CA ALA A 92 -3.15 11.50 -18.32
C ALA A 92 -4.16 12.59 -18.71
N PRO A 93 -3.71 13.79 -19.09
CA PRO A 93 -4.62 14.80 -19.63
C PRO A 93 -5.10 14.30 -21.00
N CYS A 94 -6.42 14.15 -21.15
CA CYS A 94 -7.02 14.38 -22.45
C CYS A 94 -7.18 15.89 -22.63
#